data_AF-A0A6I4NID4-F1
#
_entry.id   AF-A0A6I4NID4-F1
#
_cell.length_a   1.000
_cell.length_b   1.000
_cell.length_c   1.000
_cell.angle_alpha   90.00
_cell.angle_beta   90.00
_cell.angle_gamma   90.00
#
_symmetry.space_group_name_H-M   'P 1'
#
loop_
_entity.id
_entity.type
_entity.pdbx_description
1 polymer ?
#
loop_
_entity_poly.entity_id
_entity_poly.type
_entity_poly.pdbx_seq_one_letter_code
_entity_poly.pdbx_strand_id
1 'polypeptide(L)'
;MPRNHDVPRSSLFLSLLVASLLGLGGIAAGPAVAEDVNRAPTGCPRVEVDADANSGWVQTARVHLRIREHPTTRSRVLGHLRPCTVIAVSRSQAGQRIGNTRTWYKLQGQRGWVSGAYARTLRPVLTS
;
A
#
# COMPACT_ATOMS: atom_id res chain seq x y z
N MET A 1 0.93 -53.02 -7.00
CA MET A 1 -0.14 -52.81 -8.00
C MET A 1 -0.66 -51.39 -7.86
N PRO A 2 -0.28 -50.45 -8.76
CA PRO A 2 -0.84 -49.10 -8.82
C PRO A 2 -2.11 -49.10 -9.68
N ARG A 3 -3.14 -48.33 -9.30
CA ARG A 3 -4.33 -48.09 -10.14
C ARG A 3 -4.36 -46.61 -10.52
N ASN A 4 -3.82 -46.33 -11.70
CA ASN A 4 -4.03 -45.09 -12.43
C ASN A 4 -5.47 -45.07 -12.95
N HIS A 5 -6.19 -43.97 -12.71
CA HIS A 5 -7.34 -43.53 -13.50
C HIS A 5 -7.23 -41.99 -13.53
N ASP A 6 -6.71 -41.42 -14.61
CA ASP A 6 -7.37 -41.14 -15.90
C ASP A 6 -7.86 -39.69 -15.94
N VAL A 7 -7.23 -38.95 -16.85
CA VAL A 7 -7.46 -37.55 -17.19
C VAL A 7 -8.64 -37.47 -18.16
N PRO A 8 -9.65 -36.61 -17.94
CA PRO A 8 -10.54 -36.23 -19.02
C PRO A 8 -9.88 -35.16 -19.90
N ARG A 9 -9.53 -35.65 -21.09
CA ARG A 9 -9.30 -34.96 -22.37
C ARG A 9 -10.33 -33.87 -22.69
N SER A 10 -9.88 -32.97 -23.57
CA SER A 10 -10.65 -32.23 -24.59
C SER A 10 -11.22 -30.86 -24.21
N SER A 11 -10.54 -29.82 -24.70
CA SER A 11 -11.22 -28.68 -25.32
C SER A 11 -10.34 -28.13 -26.43
N LEU A 12 -10.80 -28.40 -27.66
CA LEU A 12 -10.29 -27.90 -28.92
C LEU A 12 -10.39 -26.36 -28.92
N PHE A 13 -9.27 -25.65 -28.91
CA PHE A 13 -9.26 -24.23 -29.25
C PHE A 13 -8.78 -24.07 -30.69
N LEU A 14 -9.72 -24.28 -31.62
CA LEU A 14 -9.63 -23.81 -32.98
C LEU A 14 -10.18 -22.38 -32.99
N SER A 15 -9.33 -21.37 -33.17
CA SER A 15 -9.79 -20.02 -33.53
C SER A 15 -8.69 -19.24 -34.26
N LEU A 16 -8.85 -19.24 -35.58
CA LEU A 16 -8.72 -18.15 -36.54
C LEU A 16 -7.61 -17.10 -36.37
N LEU A 17 -6.72 -17.12 -37.35
CA LEU A 17 -5.91 -16.01 -37.86
C LEU A 17 -6.81 -14.92 -38.45
N VAL A 18 -6.69 -13.67 -37.99
CA VAL A 18 -7.04 -12.47 -38.78
C VAL A 18 -5.96 -11.41 -38.56
N ALA A 19 -5.43 -10.92 -39.67
CA ALA A 19 -4.33 -9.97 -39.76
C ALA A 19 -4.80 -8.51 -39.66
N SER A 20 -3.90 -7.69 -39.09
CA SER A 20 -3.59 -6.29 -39.40
C SER A 20 -4.70 -5.23 -39.48
N LEU A 21 -4.62 -4.24 -38.58
CA LEU A 21 -4.80 -2.82 -38.93
C LEU A 21 -4.01 -1.92 -37.96
N LEU A 22 -3.09 -1.14 -38.54
CA LEU A 22 -2.41 -0.02 -37.90
C LEU A 22 -3.44 0.98 -37.36
N GLY A 23 -3.58 1.01 -36.03
CA GLY A 23 -4.19 2.13 -35.32
C GLY A 23 -3.10 2.91 -34.59
N LEU A 24 -2.57 3.95 -35.22
CA LEU A 24 -1.80 5.01 -34.54
C LEU A 24 -2.77 5.82 -33.65
N GLY A 25 -3.24 5.19 -32.58
CA GLY A 25 -3.96 5.86 -31.51
C GLY A 25 -2.94 6.50 -30.58
N GLY A 26 -2.60 7.76 -30.84
CA GLY A 26 -1.77 8.56 -29.94
C GLY A 26 -2.41 8.62 -28.56
N ILE A 27 -1.86 7.84 -27.62
CA ILE A 27 -2.08 8.09 -26.20
C ILE A 27 -1.36 9.40 -25.89
N ALA A 28 -2.12 10.49 -25.79
CA ALA A 28 -1.64 11.69 -25.12
C ALA A 28 -1.33 11.27 -23.68
N ALA A 29 -0.05 10.98 -23.41
CA ALA A 29 0.48 10.90 -22.07
C ALA A 29 0.32 12.30 -21.46
N GLY A 30 -0.83 12.56 -20.86
CA GLY A 30 -0.96 13.69 -19.94
C GLY A 30 0.17 13.59 -18.92
N PRO A 31 0.73 14.72 -18.45
CA PRO A 31 1.79 14.67 -17.47
C PRO A 31 1.30 13.85 -16.29
N ALA A 32 1.93 12.69 -16.08
CA ALA A 32 1.83 11.99 -14.81
C ALA A 32 2.36 13.00 -13.79
N VAL A 33 1.46 13.67 -13.09
CA VAL A 33 1.84 14.40 -11.89
C VAL A 33 2.52 13.36 -11.03
N ALA A 34 3.84 13.43 -10.92
CA ALA A 34 4.58 12.63 -9.97
C ALA A 34 3.97 13.04 -8.63
N GLU A 35 3.10 12.18 -8.09
CA GLU A 35 2.53 12.38 -6.78
C GLU A 35 3.74 12.48 -5.87
N ASP A 36 3.99 13.67 -5.30
CA ASP A 36 5.13 13.91 -4.43
C ASP A 36 5.12 12.80 -3.38
N VAL A 37 6.02 11.84 -3.54
CA VAL A 37 6.04 10.61 -2.75
C VAL A 37 6.36 10.89 -1.28
N ASN A 38 6.70 12.15 -0.98
CA ASN A 38 6.97 12.72 0.34
C ASN A 38 5.91 13.74 0.77
N ARG A 39 4.71 13.72 0.16
CA ARG A 39 3.66 14.67 0.50
C ARG A 39 3.09 14.34 1.87
N ALA A 40 3.35 15.24 2.82
CA ALA A 40 2.72 15.20 4.13
C ALA A 40 1.19 15.20 4.00
N PRO A 41 0.46 14.58 4.94
CA PRO A 41 -0.99 14.69 4.99
C PRO A 41 -1.43 16.16 5.00
N THR A 42 -2.56 16.46 4.34
CA THR A 42 -3.08 17.82 4.23
C THR A 42 -3.18 18.51 5.59
N GLY A 43 -2.51 19.65 5.72
CA GLY A 43 -2.49 20.47 6.93
C GLY A 43 -1.55 19.98 8.04
N CYS A 44 -0.72 18.97 7.80
CA CYS A 44 0.43 18.64 8.65
C CYS A 44 1.71 19.30 8.10
N PRO A 45 2.69 19.63 8.96
CA PRO A 45 3.98 20.09 8.50
C PRO A 45 4.67 18.99 7.68
N ARG A 46 5.41 19.38 6.64
CA ARG A 46 6.30 18.45 5.93
C ARG A 46 7.41 18.03 6.88
N VAL A 47 7.65 16.72 6.97
CA VAL A 47 8.77 16.17 7.73
C VAL A 47 9.67 15.44 6.76
N GLU A 48 10.92 15.87 6.70
CA GLU A 48 11.99 15.17 6.02
C GLU A 48 12.54 14.14 7.00
N VAL A 49 12.52 12.87 6.59
CA VAL A 49 13.16 11.79 7.33
C VAL A 49 14.42 11.41 6.58
N ASP A 50 15.56 11.50 7.27
CA ASP A 50 16.82 10.87 6.86
C ASP A 50 16.65 9.36 7.04
N ALA A 51 15.87 8.78 6.14
CA ALA A 51 15.52 7.38 6.16
C ALA A 51 16.45 6.64 5.20
N ASP A 52 16.94 5.48 5.59
CA ASP A 52 17.50 4.52 4.64
C ASP A 52 16.33 4.02 3.75
N ALA A 53 16.60 3.62 2.50
CA ALA A 53 15.56 3.09 1.59
C ALA A 53 14.74 1.91 2.16
N ASN A 54 15.23 1.28 3.22
CA ASN A 54 14.61 0.17 3.94
C ASN A 54 13.80 0.60 5.17
N SER A 55 13.93 1.85 5.60
CA SER A 55 13.26 2.39 6.78
C SER A 55 11.86 2.89 6.40
N GLY A 56 10.85 2.10 6.75
CA GLY A 56 9.45 2.48 6.58
C GLY A 56 9.09 3.56 7.60
N TRP A 57 8.92 4.80 7.16
CA TRP A 57 8.36 5.87 8.00
C TRP A 57 6.97 6.25 7.49
N VAL A 58 6.06 6.55 8.40
CA VAL A 58 4.74 7.08 8.04
C VAL A 58 4.41 8.30 8.89
N GLN A 59 3.79 9.31 8.28
CA GLN A 59 3.20 10.44 8.97
C GLN A 59 1.69 10.26 9.09
N THR A 60 1.16 10.41 10.31
CA THR A 60 -0.29 10.37 10.55
C THR A 60 -0.97 11.65 10.08
N ALA A 61 -2.21 11.55 9.60
CA ALA A 61 -3.01 12.71 9.23
C ALA A 61 -3.40 13.58 10.45
N ARG A 62 -4.12 14.68 10.22
CA ARG A 62 -4.65 15.56 11.28
C ARG A 62 -5.79 14.92 12.11
N VAL A 63 -5.63 13.68 12.54
CA VAL A 63 -6.60 12.92 13.33
C VAL A 63 -5.90 12.06 14.38
N HIS A 64 -6.56 11.82 15.51
CA HIS A 64 -6.08 10.86 16.50
C HIS A 64 -6.18 9.44 15.95
N LEU A 65 -5.04 8.80 15.72
CA LEU A 65 -5.00 7.48 15.12
C LEU A 65 -4.89 6.41 16.21
N ARG A 66 -5.79 5.43 16.17
CA ARG A 66 -5.79 4.33 17.15
C ARG A 66 -4.75 3.29 16.79
N ILE A 67 -3.92 2.92 17.76
CA ILE A 67 -3.03 1.76 17.68
C ILE A 67 -3.86 0.53 18.01
N ARG A 68 -3.91 -0.42 17.09
CA ARG A 68 -4.74 -1.63 17.21
C ARG A 68 -3.89 -2.88 17.36
N GLU A 69 -4.37 -3.84 18.12
CA GLU A 69 -3.66 -5.09 18.35
C GLU A 69 -3.51 -5.92 17.06
N HIS A 70 -4.53 -5.90 16.21
CA HIS A 70 -4.55 -6.55 14.90
C HIS A 70 -4.96 -5.56 13.79
N PRO A 71 -4.70 -5.86 12.52
CA PRO A 71 -5.04 -4.99 11.38
C PRO A 71 -6.55 -5.02 11.07
N THR A 72 -7.38 -4.72 12.07
CA THR A 72 -8.83 -4.70 12.02
C THR A 72 -9.38 -3.75 13.08
N THR A 73 -10.46 -3.03 12.76
CA THR A 73 -11.14 -2.12 13.69
C THR A 73 -11.89 -2.83 14.81
N ARG A 74 -12.05 -4.15 14.71
CA ARG A 74 -12.69 -4.99 15.73
C ARG A 74 -11.73 -5.41 16.85
N SER A 75 -10.43 -5.25 16.64
CA SER A 75 -9.43 -5.58 17.65
C SER A 75 -9.29 -4.50 18.71
N ARG A 76 -8.74 -4.90 19.86
CA ARG A 76 -8.47 -4.03 20.99
C ARG A 76 -7.61 -2.83 20.58
N VAL A 77 -7.95 -1.68 21.15
CA VAL A 77 -7.12 -0.46 21.04
C VAL A 77 -6.04 -0.55 22.12
N LEU A 78 -4.78 -0.53 21.69
CA LEU A 78 -3.59 -0.55 22.55
C LEU A 78 -3.14 0.86 22.95
N GLY A 79 -3.55 1.87 22.20
CA GLY A 79 -3.18 3.26 22.45
C GLY A 79 -3.59 4.20 21.32
N HIS A 80 -3.07 5.41 21.37
CA HIS A 80 -3.38 6.48 20.43
C HIS A 80 -2.11 7.19 19.99
N LEU A 81 -2.07 7.55 18.71
CA LEU A 81 -1.10 8.47 18.16
C LEU A 81 -1.72 9.86 18.05
N ARG A 82 -0.91 10.86 18.34
CA ARG A 82 -1.29 12.25 18.11
C ARG A 82 -1.39 12.52 16.60
N PRO A 83 -2.16 13.55 16.21
CA PRO A 83 -2.17 14.05 14.83
C PRO A 83 -0.76 14.42 14.34
N CYS A 84 -0.53 14.33 13.03
CA CYS A 84 0.73 14.77 12.38
C CYS A 84 2.02 14.16 12.94
N THR A 85 1.93 12.99 13.55
CA THR A 85 3.08 12.31 14.15
C THR A 85 3.76 11.42 13.12
N VAL A 86 5.08 11.49 13.06
CA VAL A 86 5.91 10.58 12.27
C VAL A 86 6.28 9.38 13.12
N ILE A 87 6.05 8.18 12.59
CA ILE A 87 6.32 6.92 13.27
C ILE A 87 7.08 5.98 12.35
N ALA A 88 7.98 5.21 12.94
CA ALA A 88 8.66 4.13 12.25
C ALA A 88 7.74 2.89 12.18
N VAL A 89 7.74 2.24 11.02
CA VAL A 89 6.95 1.05 10.73
C VAL A 89 7.85 -0.06 10.20
N SER A 90 7.61 -1.28 10.68
CA SER A 90 8.44 -2.44 10.32
C SER A 90 7.97 -3.11 9.03
N ARG A 91 6.66 -3.11 8.76
CA ARG A 91 6.07 -3.67 7.54
C ARG A 91 4.64 -3.19 7.32
N SER A 92 4.18 -3.31 6.07
CA SER A 92 2.77 -3.20 5.71
C SER A 92 2.12 -4.59 5.58
N GLN A 93 0.86 -4.73 5.97
CA GLN A 93 0.06 -5.94 5.77
C GLN A 93 -1.37 -5.57 5.37
N ALA A 94 -1.99 -6.41 4.54
CA ALA A 94 -3.41 -6.30 4.23
C ALA A 94 -4.27 -6.66 5.44
N GLY A 95 -5.30 -5.86 5.72
CA GLY A 95 -6.24 -6.08 6.81
C GLY A 95 -7.66 -5.65 6.45
N GLN A 96 -8.43 -5.25 7.47
CA GLN A 96 -9.76 -4.69 7.25
C GLN A 96 -9.66 -3.44 6.36
N ARG A 97 -10.55 -3.34 5.36
CA ARG A 97 -10.64 -2.16 4.51
C ARG A 97 -11.18 -0.97 5.32
N ILE A 98 -10.51 0.17 5.22
CA ILE A 98 -10.95 1.47 5.76
C ILE A 98 -10.82 2.48 4.63
N GLY A 99 -11.94 3.12 4.25
CA GLY A 99 -11.98 3.95 3.04
C GLY A 99 -11.51 3.16 1.81
N ASN A 100 -10.56 3.74 1.07
CA ASN A 100 -10.07 3.16 -0.19
C ASN A 100 -8.85 2.24 -0.03
N THR A 101 -8.41 1.92 1.20
CA THR A 101 -7.22 1.09 1.42
C THR A 101 -7.47 -0.09 2.36
N ARG A 102 -6.73 -1.17 2.13
CA ARG A 102 -6.61 -2.33 3.03
C ARG A 102 -5.27 -2.36 3.75
N THR A 103 -4.41 -1.36 3.53
CA THR A 103 -3.06 -1.35 4.08
C THR A 103 -3.09 -1.00 5.56
N TRP A 104 -2.38 -1.78 6.35
CA TRP A 104 -2.09 -1.52 7.76
C TRP A 104 -0.60 -1.58 7.97
N TYR A 105 -0.07 -0.67 8.80
CA TYR A 105 1.35 -0.60 9.11
C TYR A 105 1.61 -1.12 10.52
N LYS A 106 2.56 -2.03 10.66
CA LYS A 106 3.04 -2.54 11.94
C LYS A 106 4.03 -1.53 12.51
N LEU A 107 3.81 -1.08 13.75
CA LEU A 107 4.75 -0.18 14.44
C LEU A 107 6.10 -0.87 14.67
N GLN A 108 7.19 -0.13 14.50
CA GLN A 108 8.53 -0.59 14.91
C GLN A 108 8.72 -0.40 16.42
N GLY A 109 9.43 -1.32 17.07
CA GLY A 109 9.78 -1.24 18.50
C GLY A 109 8.61 -1.47 19.48
N GLN A 110 7.37 -1.55 18.99
CA GLN A 110 6.20 -1.81 19.82
C GLN A 110 5.16 -2.69 19.12
N ARG A 111 4.34 -3.37 19.91
CA ARG A 111 3.22 -4.14 19.39
C ARG A 111 2.07 -3.21 19.00
N GLY A 112 1.65 -3.28 17.75
CA GLY A 112 0.44 -2.62 17.30
C GLY A 112 0.43 -2.35 15.81
N TRP A 113 -0.74 -1.96 15.31
CA TRP A 113 -1.02 -1.68 13.92
C TRP A 113 -1.77 -0.37 13.78
N VAL A 114 -1.47 0.39 12.74
CA VAL A 114 -2.20 1.59 12.36
C VAL A 114 -2.72 1.46 10.93
N SER A 115 -3.88 2.06 10.66
CA SER A 115 -4.45 2.00 9.31
C SER A 115 -3.75 2.97 8.37
N GLY A 116 -3.44 2.50 7.16
CA GLY A 116 -2.92 3.33 6.08
C GLY A 116 -3.93 4.31 5.50
N ALA A 117 -5.22 4.23 5.89
CA ALA A 117 -6.23 5.20 5.44
C ALA A 117 -5.93 6.63 5.92
N TYR A 118 -5.17 6.75 7.02
CA TYR A 118 -4.83 8.01 7.67
C TYR A 118 -3.32 8.16 7.89
N ALA A 119 -2.50 7.42 7.15
CA ALA A 119 -1.05 7.49 7.23
C ALA A 119 -0.45 7.64 5.83
N ARG A 120 0.56 8.48 5.71
CA ARG A 120 1.31 8.71 4.46
C ARG A 120 2.72 8.19 4.65
N THR A 121 3.15 7.28 3.78
CA THR A 121 4.54 6.82 3.77
C THR A 121 5.44 7.97 3.40
N LEU A 122 6.50 8.17 4.17
CA LEU A 122 7.59 9.07 3.86
C LEU A 122 8.69 8.25 3.20
N ARG A 123 9.24 8.74 2.09
CA ARG A 123 10.43 8.16 1.47
C ARG A 123 11.65 9.02 1.79
N PRO A 124 12.85 8.43 1.77
CA PRO A 124 14.08 9.20 1.86
C PRO A 124 14.12 10.29 0.80
N VAL A 125 14.62 11.47 1.15
CA VAL A 125 15.11 12.41 0.14
C VAL A 125 16.47 11.88 -0.29
N LEU A 126 16.58 11.38 -1.52
CA LEU A 126 17.88 11.01 -2.09
C LEU A 126 18.63 12.31 -2.38
N THR A 127 19.41 12.80 -1.42
CA THR A 127 20.36 13.88 -1.66
C THR A 127 21.52 13.29 -2.47
N SER A 128 21.64 13.72 -3.73
CA SER A 128 22.75 13.35 -4.62
C SER A 128 24.01 14.16 -4.35
#